data_AF-A0A8H7GBG1-F1
#
_entry.id   AF-A0A8H7GBG1-F1
#
_cell.length_a   1.000
_cell.length_b   1.000
_cell.length_c   1.000
_cell.angle_alpha   90.00
_cell.angle_beta   90.00
_cell.angle_gamma   90.00
#
_symmetry.space_group_name_H-M   'P 1'
#
loop_
_entity.id
_entity.type
_entity.pdbx_description
1 polymer ?
#
loop_
_entity_poly.entity_id
_entity_poly.type
_entity_poly.pdbx_seq_one_letter_code
_entity_poly.pdbx_strand_id
1 'polypeptide(L)'
;MSFVQRSRTEVAKSILGGKEEVICHRGSSQFTRGAGSSACGLAALNFARVIFREIRASGQEDGERLLRVVVKRQTVEEVTSICSGWTSDVHLDVDDIYKIPVFEKTLRLEQTKYGRPGPDEFEGLLRDLQGITSECAAIITRPPEIIACAKISASGRDVFAIFDSHSKPDYPDGSGLILNTSISGTAARLAKMLPLDDRLLELTDMQWQVQLLANYSGHIFVPRDLDNSMESLTHSLIDSSLEILALRAQFLDLKARHSALNSKNKRLEAEVQDLRDTLHRNLASSHTRSRPLKDGQTSLSDSTKGTISPRALSKRKETTFPAASCTHRYNYQSSSPSGSGASKETNSNAQSPTSVRSDGDNQDLLALQVQQQYDEEDRHLRAQREELLQMQLRVFKCGVQAVWIRRQARPRGNYHTCLPLFRVQTCLVQIMPAFYHSRRTSALVRWLFRVSFSDETTRMEALSE
;
A
#
# COMPACT_ATOMS: atom_id res chain seq x y z
N MET A 1 17.66 -28.22 14.14
CA MET A 1 17.13 -29.57 13.91
C MET A 1 17.31 -29.87 12.44
N SER A 2 18.14 -30.84 12.07
CA SER A 2 18.30 -31.24 10.66
C SER A 2 17.06 -32.02 10.25
N PHE A 3 16.26 -31.49 9.32
CA PHE A 3 15.19 -32.24 8.69
C PHE A 3 15.80 -33.45 7.99
N VAL A 4 15.56 -34.66 8.51
CA VAL A 4 15.90 -35.90 7.80
C VAL A 4 15.14 -35.85 6.49
N GLN A 5 15.86 -35.86 5.38
CA GLN A 5 15.29 -35.73 4.04
C GLN A 5 14.57 -37.03 3.68
N ARG A 6 13.32 -37.17 4.13
CA ARG A 6 12.42 -38.27 3.77
C ARG A 6 12.31 -38.36 2.25
N SER A 7 12.21 -39.59 1.73
CA SER A 7 11.98 -39.74 0.30
C SER A 7 10.61 -39.16 -0.07
N ARG A 8 10.50 -38.55 -1.25
CA ARG A 8 9.22 -37.93 -1.70
C ARG A 8 8.09 -38.96 -1.79
N THR A 9 8.44 -40.21 -2.06
CA THR A 9 7.54 -41.36 -2.07
C THR A 9 7.01 -41.65 -0.67
N GLU A 10 7.84 -41.61 0.37
CA GLU A 10 7.38 -41.72 1.76
C GLU A 10 6.44 -40.59 2.15
N VAL A 11 6.75 -39.35 1.74
CA VAL A 11 5.90 -38.18 2.02
C VAL A 11 4.53 -38.35 1.36
N ALA A 12 4.48 -38.71 0.07
CA ALA A 12 3.21 -38.93 -0.63
C ALA A 12 2.38 -40.06 0.01
N LYS A 13 3.03 -41.18 0.37
CA LYS A 13 2.36 -42.30 1.07
C LYS A 13 1.86 -41.91 2.46
N SER A 14 2.62 -41.09 3.19
CA SER A 14 2.22 -40.57 4.50
C SER A 14 0.96 -39.71 4.40
N ILE A 15 0.91 -38.81 3.41
CA ILE A 15 -0.25 -37.95 3.14
C ILE A 15 -1.47 -38.80 2.78
N LEU A 16 -1.33 -39.75 1.86
CA LEU A 16 -2.43 -40.66 1.49
C LEU A 16 -2.88 -41.55 2.64
N GLY A 17 -1.98 -41.85 3.59
CA GLY A 17 -2.27 -42.51 4.86
C GLY A 17 -3.04 -41.65 5.88
N GLY A 18 -3.32 -40.39 5.55
CA GLY A 18 -4.10 -39.46 6.37
C GLY A 18 -3.27 -38.62 7.35
N LYS A 19 -1.95 -38.62 7.22
CA LYS A 19 -1.06 -37.84 8.09
C LYS A 19 -0.80 -36.46 7.50
N GLU A 20 -0.85 -35.43 8.34
CA GLU A 20 -0.39 -34.08 7.98
C GLU A 20 1.12 -34.09 7.72
N GLU A 21 1.53 -33.57 6.57
CA GLU A 21 2.93 -33.34 6.24
C GLU A 21 3.16 -31.86 5.94
N VAL A 22 4.19 -31.29 6.57
CA VAL A 22 4.62 -29.90 6.38
C VAL A 22 5.94 -29.92 5.61
N ILE A 23 5.93 -29.35 4.41
CA ILE A 23 7.08 -29.27 3.51
C ILE A 23 7.56 -27.83 3.47
N CYS A 24 8.87 -27.65 3.61
CA CYS A 24 9.54 -26.36 3.50
C CYS A 24 10.83 -26.57 2.72
N HIS A 25 11.07 -25.70 1.73
CA HIS A 25 12.32 -25.69 0.98
C HIS A 25 13.12 -24.44 1.33
N ARG A 26 14.39 -24.60 1.67
CA ARG A 26 15.22 -23.46 2.07
C ARG A 26 15.35 -22.47 0.92
N GLY A 27 15.10 -21.18 1.20
CA GLY A 27 15.21 -20.09 0.23
C GLY A 27 14.01 -19.94 -0.71
N SER A 28 12.89 -20.63 -0.44
CA SER A 28 11.65 -20.50 -1.22
C SER A 28 10.71 -19.42 -0.69
N SER A 29 11.12 -18.62 0.30
CA SER A 29 10.29 -17.51 0.82
C SER A 29 10.20 -16.38 -0.20
N GLN A 30 9.05 -15.71 -0.29
CA GLN A 30 8.88 -14.54 -1.14
C GLN A 30 9.82 -13.37 -0.74
N PHE A 31 10.20 -13.29 0.55
CA PHE A 31 10.98 -12.16 1.07
C PHE A 31 12.48 -12.25 0.79
N THR A 32 12.97 -13.41 0.36
CA THR A 32 14.40 -13.62 0.10
C THR A 32 14.97 -12.71 -1.01
N ARG A 33 14.10 -12.02 -1.77
CA ARG A 33 14.47 -11.14 -2.89
C ARG A 33 13.91 -9.71 -2.80
N GLY A 34 13.44 -9.29 -1.62
CA GLY A 34 12.87 -7.93 -1.46
C GLY A 34 11.56 -7.72 -2.22
N ALA A 35 10.73 -8.77 -2.33
CA ALA A 35 9.47 -8.70 -3.05
C ALA A 35 8.49 -7.71 -2.37
N GLY A 36 7.77 -6.95 -3.19
CA GLY A 36 6.84 -5.91 -2.73
C GLY A 36 5.63 -6.43 -1.95
N SER A 37 4.81 -5.50 -1.45
CA SER A 37 3.67 -5.74 -0.55
C SER A 37 2.55 -6.67 -1.09
N SER A 38 2.56 -6.97 -2.40
CA SER A 38 1.60 -7.84 -3.09
C SER A 38 2.14 -9.23 -3.46
N ALA A 39 3.38 -9.54 -3.06
CA ALA A 39 4.04 -10.79 -3.41
C ALA A 39 3.28 -12.03 -2.92
N CYS A 40 2.65 -11.98 -1.75
CA CYS A 40 1.86 -13.10 -1.21
C CYS A 40 0.63 -13.42 -2.06
N GLY A 41 -0.11 -12.40 -2.50
CA GLY A 41 -1.24 -12.57 -3.39
C GLY A 41 -0.85 -13.15 -4.75
N LEU A 42 0.27 -12.68 -5.31
CA LEU A 42 0.84 -13.21 -6.56
C LEU A 42 1.25 -14.68 -6.40
N ALA A 43 1.95 -15.02 -5.31
CA ALA A 43 2.37 -16.38 -5.02
C ALA A 43 1.16 -17.32 -4.83
N ALA A 44 0.12 -16.86 -4.11
CA ALA A 44 -1.08 -17.63 -3.84
C ALA A 44 -1.89 -17.94 -5.13
N LEU A 45 -2.12 -16.94 -5.99
CA LEU A 45 -2.79 -17.16 -7.28
C LEU A 45 -1.95 -18.02 -8.23
N ASN A 46 -0.63 -17.81 -8.24
CA ASN A 46 0.27 -18.62 -9.05
C ASN A 46 0.37 -20.06 -8.54
N PHE A 47 0.23 -20.30 -7.22
CA PHE A 47 0.09 -21.63 -6.66
C PHE A 47 -1.12 -22.36 -7.25
N ALA A 48 -2.31 -21.74 -7.23
CA ALA A 48 -3.50 -22.34 -7.82
C ALA A 48 -3.28 -22.69 -9.30
N ARG A 49 -2.74 -21.76 -10.08
CA ARG A 49 -2.42 -21.95 -11.51
C ARG A 49 -1.47 -23.13 -11.75
N VAL A 50 -0.36 -23.18 -11.03
CA VAL A 50 0.65 -24.24 -11.18
C VAL A 50 0.08 -25.59 -10.76
N ILE A 51 -0.63 -25.67 -9.64
CA ILE A 51 -1.23 -26.93 -9.16
C ILE A 51 -2.24 -27.46 -10.17
N PHE A 52 -3.12 -26.62 -10.72
CA PHE A 52 -4.08 -27.06 -11.73
C PHE A 52 -3.40 -27.60 -13.00
N ARG A 53 -2.29 -26.98 -13.42
CA ARG A 53 -1.48 -27.52 -14.53
C ARG A 53 -0.88 -28.89 -14.18
N GLU A 54 -0.31 -29.05 -12.99
CA GLU A 54 0.27 -30.33 -12.58
C GLU A 54 -0.76 -31.45 -12.45
N ILE A 55 -1.99 -31.12 -12.01
CA ILE A 55 -3.11 -32.07 -11.96
C ILE A 55 -3.46 -32.55 -13.37
N ARG A 56 -3.62 -31.61 -14.32
CA ARG A 56 -3.90 -31.93 -15.73
C ARG A 56 -2.79 -32.77 -16.37
N ALA A 57 -1.53 -32.42 -16.12
CA ALA A 57 -0.38 -33.10 -16.68
C ALA A 57 -0.15 -34.52 -16.13
N SER A 58 -0.54 -34.77 -14.87
CA SER A 58 -0.37 -36.08 -14.22
C SER A 58 -1.50 -37.05 -14.56
N GLY A 59 -2.67 -36.55 -14.96
CA GLY A 59 -3.89 -37.33 -15.11
C GLY A 59 -4.50 -37.74 -13.76
N GLN A 60 -5.80 -38.08 -13.75
CA GLN A 60 -6.53 -38.39 -12.51
C GLN A 60 -6.08 -39.70 -11.83
N GLU A 61 -5.43 -40.62 -12.55
CA GLU A 61 -5.17 -41.99 -12.07
C GLU A 61 -3.93 -42.12 -11.17
N ASP A 62 -2.95 -41.22 -11.28
CA ASP A 62 -1.66 -41.34 -10.56
C ASP A 62 -1.50 -40.30 -9.45
N GLY A 63 -2.34 -40.43 -8.42
CA GLY A 63 -2.36 -39.54 -7.26
C GLY A 63 -1.02 -39.48 -6.50
N GLU A 64 -0.30 -40.60 -6.37
CA GLU A 64 1.01 -40.61 -5.71
C GLU A 64 2.05 -39.82 -6.51
N ARG A 65 2.10 -39.98 -7.84
CA ARG A 65 2.98 -39.20 -8.70
C ARG A 65 2.65 -37.72 -8.66
N LEU A 66 1.37 -37.36 -8.70
CA LEU A 66 0.92 -35.97 -8.59
C LEU A 66 1.41 -35.33 -7.29
N LEU A 67 1.17 -35.98 -6.15
CA LEU A 67 1.68 -35.49 -4.85
C LEU A 67 3.21 -35.38 -4.85
N ARG A 68 3.91 -36.38 -5.41
CA ARG A 68 5.38 -36.32 -5.54
C ARG A 68 5.86 -35.15 -6.38
N VAL A 69 5.10 -34.71 -7.37
CA VAL A 69 5.40 -33.53 -8.20
C VAL A 69 5.10 -32.26 -7.39
N VAL A 70 3.92 -32.15 -6.80
CA VAL A 70 3.48 -30.99 -6.01
C VAL A 70 4.47 -30.64 -4.89
N VAL A 71 5.00 -31.66 -4.19
CA VAL A 71 5.97 -31.43 -3.09
C VAL A 71 7.41 -31.16 -3.56
N LYS A 72 7.68 -31.18 -4.88
CA LYS A 72 9.03 -30.87 -5.39
C LYS A 72 9.38 -29.42 -5.12
N ARG A 73 10.65 -29.22 -4.79
CA ARG A 73 11.28 -27.90 -4.71
C ARG A 73 11.04 -27.06 -5.97
N GLN A 74 11.18 -27.68 -7.14
CA GLN A 74 10.98 -27.02 -8.43
C GLN A 74 9.58 -26.41 -8.57
N THR A 75 8.54 -27.14 -8.12
CA THR A 75 7.15 -26.64 -8.15
C THR A 75 6.99 -25.44 -7.22
N VAL A 76 7.53 -25.50 -6.01
CA VAL A 76 7.48 -24.38 -5.06
C VAL A 76 8.29 -23.16 -5.56
N GLU A 77 9.45 -23.38 -6.19
CA GLU A 77 10.25 -22.33 -6.81
C GLU A 77 9.52 -21.69 -7.99
N GLU A 78 8.80 -22.47 -8.80
CA GLU A 78 7.97 -21.93 -9.88
C GLU A 78 6.78 -21.12 -9.37
N VAL A 79 6.14 -21.57 -8.28
CA VAL A 79 5.07 -20.82 -7.62
C VAL A 79 5.55 -19.46 -7.14
N THR A 80 6.78 -19.39 -6.63
CA THR A 80 7.36 -18.18 -6.05
C THR A 80 8.15 -17.32 -7.02
N SER A 81 8.55 -17.86 -8.19
CA SER A 81 9.34 -17.13 -9.19
C SER A 81 8.65 -15.87 -9.70
N ILE A 82 7.32 -15.89 -9.84
CA ILE A 82 6.51 -14.74 -10.28
C ILE A 82 6.69 -13.51 -9.38
N CYS A 83 7.00 -13.72 -8.10
CA CYS A 83 7.19 -12.63 -7.13
C CYS A 83 8.44 -11.81 -7.43
N SER A 84 9.43 -12.40 -8.10
CA SER A 84 10.68 -11.71 -8.41
C SER A 84 10.55 -10.68 -9.54
N GLY A 85 9.53 -10.80 -10.39
CA GLY A 85 9.20 -9.79 -11.40
C GLY A 85 8.34 -8.65 -10.86
N TRP A 86 7.85 -8.74 -9.62
CA TRP A 86 7.04 -7.69 -8.99
C TRP A 86 7.93 -6.70 -8.22
N THR A 87 8.10 -5.51 -8.79
CA THR A 87 8.97 -4.45 -8.24
C THR A 87 8.22 -3.31 -7.56
N SER A 88 6.89 -3.31 -7.59
CA SER A 88 6.07 -2.23 -7.04
C SER A 88 5.71 -2.47 -5.57
N ASP A 89 5.72 -1.40 -4.77
CA ASP A 89 5.27 -1.41 -3.38
C ASP A 89 3.75 -1.26 -3.23
N VAL A 90 3.01 -1.14 -4.34
CA VAL A 90 1.55 -1.02 -4.30
C VAL A 90 0.94 -2.32 -3.77
N HIS A 91 0.13 -2.18 -2.73
CA HIS A 91 -0.66 -3.28 -2.17
C HIS A 91 -1.89 -3.49 -3.05
N LEU A 92 -1.95 -4.65 -3.68
CA LEU A 92 -3.04 -5.10 -4.54
C LEU A 92 -3.83 -6.15 -3.78
N ASP A 93 -5.15 -6.03 -3.84
CA ASP A 93 -6.02 -7.08 -3.37
C ASP A 93 -6.06 -8.26 -4.36
N VAL A 94 -6.68 -9.36 -3.96
CA VAL A 94 -6.76 -10.57 -4.79
C VAL A 94 -7.56 -10.29 -6.08
N ASP A 95 -8.56 -9.42 -6.04
CA ASP A 95 -9.36 -9.06 -7.19
C ASP A 95 -8.56 -8.30 -8.25
N ASP A 96 -7.68 -7.39 -7.83
CA ASP A 96 -6.80 -6.64 -8.73
C ASP A 96 -5.70 -7.52 -9.31
N ILE A 97 -5.16 -8.45 -8.51
CA ILE A 97 -4.19 -9.44 -9.00
C ILE A 97 -4.86 -10.40 -9.99
N TYR A 98 -6.09 -10.85 -9.73
CA TYR A 98 -6.81 -11.75 -10.65
C TYR A 98 -7.07 -11.12 -12.03
N LYS A 99 -7.26 -9.79 -12.12
CA LYS A 99 -7.42 -9.05 -13.39
C LYS A 99 -6.16 -8.98 -14.26
N ILE A 100 -5.08 -9.63 -13.85
CA ILE A 100 -3.88 -9.80 -14.66
C ILE A 100 -4.17 -10.85 -15.74
N PRO A 101 -3.79 -10.64 -17.02
CA PRO A 101 -4.12 -11.56 -18.11
C PRO A 101 -3.72 -13.01 -17.85
N VAL A 102 -2.57 -13.28 -17.23
CA VAL A 102 -2.17 -14.65 -16.91
C VAL A 102 -3.19 -15.37 -16.01
N PHE A 103 -3.71 -14.71 -14.98
CA PHE A 103 -4.67 -15.32 -14.06
C PHE A 103 -6.08 -15.32 -14.64
N GLU A 104 -6.51 -14.22 -15.25
CA GLU A 104 -7.81 -14.12 -15.91
C GLU A 104 -8.00 -15.19 -17.02
N LYS A 105 -6.92 -15.58 -17.70
CA LYS A 105 -6.96 -16.61 -18.73
C LYS A 105 -6.85 -18.02 -18.19
N THR A 106 -6.18 -18.24 -17.04
CA THR A 106 -5.91 -19.58 -16.51
C THR A 106 -6.87 -20.01 -15.39
N LEU A 107 -7.48 -19.04 -14.70
CA LEU A 107 -8.35 -19.23 -13.56
C LEU A 107 -9.72 -18.62 -13.84
N ARG A 108 -10.77 -19.23 -13.29
CA ARG A 108 -12.12 -18.68 -13.24
C ARG A 108 -12.52 -18.55 -11.78
N LEU A 109 -12.90 -17.35 -11.36
CA LEU A 109 -13.51 -17.14 -10.05
C LEU A 109 -14.92 -17.76 -10.06
N GLU A 110 -15.14 -18.73 -9.18
CA GLU A 110 -16.42 -19.45 -9.05
C GLU A 110 -17.29 -18.82 -7.96
N GLN A 111 -16.69 -18.53 -6.80
CA GLN A 111 -17.40 -17.96 -5.65
C GLN A 111 -16.45 -17.14 -4.77
N THR A 112 -16.98 -16.12 -4.11
CA THR A 112 -16.31 -15.42 -3.01
C THR A 112 -17.07 -15.65 -1.71
N LYS A 113 -16.36 -16.03 -0.65
CA LYS A 113 -16.89 -16.21 0.70
C LYS A 113 -16.26 -15.21 1.67
N TYR A 114 -17.05 -14.74 2.61
CA TYR A 114 -16.61 -13.90 3.71
C TYR A 114 -17.03 -14.54 5.01
N GLY A 115 -16.15 -14.54 6.00
CA GLY A 115 -16.43 -15.17 7.28
C GLY A 115 -15.45 -14.73 8.34
N ARG A 116 -15.68 -15.15 9.58
CA ARG A 116 -14.70 -14.96 10.66
C ARG A 116 -13.68 -16.09 10.61
N PRO A 117 -12.38 -15.82 10.86
CA PRO A 117 -11.39 -16.87 10.87
C PRO A 117 -11.60 -17.76 12.10
N GLY A 118 -12.18 -18.93 11.87
CA GLY A 118 -12.48 -19.92 12.90
C GLY A 118 -12.55 -21.32 12.29
N PRO A 119 -12.33 -22.38 13.09
CA PRO A 119 -12.37 -23.75 12.59
C PRO A 119 -13.68 -24.05 11.85
N ASP A 120 -14.83 -23.72 12.44
CA ASP A 120 -16.15 -24.04 11.86
C ASP A 120 -16.38 -23.34 10.50
N GLU A 121 -15.99 -22.07 10.39
CA GLU A 121 -16.10 -21.28 9.16
C GLU A 121 -15.17 -21.84 8.07
N PHE A 122 -13.94 -22.21 8.42
CA PHE A 122 -13.01 -22.84 7.49
C PHE A 122 -13.44 -24.26 7.11
N GLU A 123 -14.08 -25.02 8.01
CA GLU A 123 -14.71 -26.29 7.64
C GLU A 123 -15.82 -26.09 6.61
N GLY A 124 -16.64 -25.04 6.77
CA GLY A 124 -17.62 -24.61 5.77
C GLY A 124 -16.96 -24.40 4.41
N LEU A 125 -15.95 -23.53 4.35
CA LEU A 125 -15.18 -23.24 3.13
C LEU A 125 -14.61 -24.51 2.47
N LEU A 126 -14.04 -25.42 3.26
CA LEU A 126 -13.45 -26.66 2.76
C LEU A 126 -14.51 -27.65 2.25
N ARG A 127 -15.70 -27.70 2.87
CA ARG A 127 -16.85 -28.48 2.35
C ARG A 127 -17.32 -27.93 1.02
N ASP A 128 -17.30 -26.62 0.81
CA ASP A 128 -17.62 -26.04 -0.50
C ASP A 128 -16.61 -26.45 -1.56
N LEU A 129 -15.30 -26.37 -1.24
CA LEU A 129 -14.25 -26.88 -2.13
C LEU A 129 -14.46 -28.36 -2.45
N GLN A 130 -14.81 -29.18 -1.45
CA GLN A 130 -15.13 -30.59 -1.66
C GLN A 130 -16.34 -30.79 -2.58
N GLY A 131 -17.38 -29.96 -2.46
CA GLY A 131 -18.59 -30.03 -3.28
C GLY A 131 -18.38 -29.69 -4.76
N ILE A 132 -17.32 -28.95 -5.11
CA ILE A 132 -16.97 -28.66 -6.51
C ILE A 132 -16.39 -29.92 -7.16
N THR A 133 -16.99 -30.44 -8.23
CA THR A 133 -16.53 -31.69 -8.85
C THR A 133 -15.16 -31.59 -9.52
N SER A 134 -14.78 -30.40 -9.98
CA SER A 134 -13.48 -30.13 -10.60
C SER A 134 -12.39 -29.80 -9.57
N GLU A 135 -11.16 -29.67 -10.04
CA GLU A 135 -10.08 -29.06 -9.27
C GLU A 135 -10.48 -27.63 -8.87
N CYS A 136 -10.17 -27.25 -7.64
CA CYS A 136 -10.46 -25.91 -7.14
C CYS A 136 -9.44 -25.48 -6.08
N ALA A 137 -9.33 -24.17 -5.87
CA ALA A 137 -8.48 -23.59 -4.86
C ALA A 137 -9.10 -22.31 -4.29
N ALA A 138 -9.04 -22.15 -2.98
CA ALA A 138 -9.40 -20.91 -2.31
C ALA A 138 -8.16 -20.04 -2.08
N ILE A 139 -8.20 -18.79 -2.50
CA ILE A 139 -7.24 -17.75 -2.10
C ILE A 139 -7.84 -17.02 -0.91
N ILE A 140 -7.26 -17.24 0.26
CA ILE A 140 -7.76 -16.76 1.54
C ILE A 140 -6.94 -15.54 1.95
N THR A 141 -7.60 -14.40 2.03
CA THR A 141 -7.01 -13.13 2.45
C THR A 141 -7.53 -12.75 3.82
N ARG A 142 -6.60 -12.49 4.73
CA ARG A 142 -6.86 -11.79 5.99
C ARG A 142 -5.64 -10.91 6.29
N PRO A 143 -5.71 -9.60 6.02
CA PRO A 143 -4.54 -8.72 6.11
C PRO A 143 -3.78 -8.87 7.44
N PRO A 144 -2.43 -8.97 7.41
CA PRO A 144 -1.55 -8.91 6.24
C PRO A 144 -1.32 -10.24 5.50
N GLU A 145 -2.01 -11.31 5.87
CA GLU A 145 -1.78 -12.67 5.37
C GLU A 145 -2.63 -12.98 4.12
N ILE A 146 -2.00 -13.59 3.10
CA ILE A 146 -2.68 -14.18 1.94
C ILE A 146 -2.10 -15.57 1.71
N ILE A 147 -2.96 -16.59 1.75
CA ILE A 147 -2.58 -17.99 1.57
C ILE A 147 -3.47 -18.65 0.53
N ALA A 148 -3.00 -19.73 -0.09
CA ALA A 148 -3.80 -20.54 -1.00
C ALA A 148 -4.11 -21.89 -0.36
N CYS A 149 -5.32 -22.40 -0.57
CA CYS A 149 -5.73 -23.75 -0.18
C CYS A 149 -6.35 -24.46 -1.38
N ALA A 150 -5.63 -25.40 -1.97
CA ALA A 150 -6.09 -26.17 -3.13
C ALA A 150 -6.66 -27.52 -2.71
N LYS A 151 -7.73 -27.96 -3.39
CA LYS A 151 -8.21 -29.34 -3.33
C LYS A 151 -7.60 -30.14 -4.47
N ILE A 152 -6.90 -31.21 -4.12
CA ILE A 152 -6.25 -32.14 -5.04
C ILE A 152 -6.89 -33.50 -4.87
N SER A 153 -7.62 -33.98 -5.88
CA SER A 153 -8.17 -35.33 -5.85
C SER A 153 -7.09 -36.34 -6.30
N ALA A 154 -6.59 -37.14 -5.36
CA ALA A 154 -5.52 -38.10 -5.56
C ALA A 154 -5.98 -39.50 -5.10
N SER A 155 -5.98 -40.48 -6.03
CA SER A 155 -6.35 -41.88 -5.75
C SER A 155 -7.73 -42.02 -5.08
N GLY A 156 -8.72 -41.24 -5.53
CA GLY A 156 -10.08 -41.25 -4.99
C GLY A 156 -10.25 -40.58 -3.63
N ARG A 157 -9.25 -39.83 -3.15
CA ARG A 157 -9.32 -39.04 -1.92
C ARG A 157 -8.98 -37.59 -2.19
N ASP A 158 -9.64 -36.68 -1.48
CA ASP A 158 -9.29 -35.27 -1.52
C ASP A 158 -8.13 -35.00 -0.56
N VAL A 159 -7.10 -34.35 -1.09
CA VAL A 159 -5.97 -33.82 -0.33
C VAL A 159 -6.03 -32.30 -0.41
N PHE A 160 -6.09 -31.65 0.74
CA PHE A 160 -6.03 -30.20 0.85
C PHE A 160 -4.57 -29.75 0.99
N ALA A 161 -4.11 -28.93 0.05
CA ALA A 161 -2.77 -28.36 0.03
C ALA A 161 -2.83 -26.87 0.36
N ILE A 162 -2.35 -26.50 1.54
CA ILE A 162 -2.21 -25.10 1.97
C ILE A 162 -0.81 -24.63 1.60
N PHE A 163 -0.74 -23.57 0.81
CA PHE A 163 0.49 -22.88 0.48
C PHE A 163 0.54 -21.51 1.18
N ASP A 164 1.61 -21.29 1.92
CA ASP A 164 1.94 -20.05 2.61
C ASP A 164 3.32 -19.57 2.19
N SER A 165 3.38 -18.43 1.53
CA SER A 165 4.62 -17.86 1.02
C SER A 165 5.47 -17.19 2.11
N HIS A 166 4.90 -16.97 3.29
CA HIS A 166 5.60 -16.43 4.45
C HIS A 166 6.41 -17.51 5.17
N SER A 167 7.47 -17.10 5.87
CA SER A 167 8.20 -17.99 6.78
C SER A 167 7.59 -17.93 8.17
N LYS A 168 7.30 -19.10 8.75
CA LYS A 168 6.68 -19.24 10.07
C LYS A 168 7.54 -20.12 10.98
N PRO A 169 7.31 -20.14 12.31
CA PRO A 169 8.09 -21.00 13.22
C PRO A 169 8.07 -22.49 12.83
N ASP A 170 6.98 -22.96 12.22
CA ASP A 170 6.83 -24.35 11.74
C ASP A 170 7.65 -24.63 10.46
N TYR A 171 8.04 -23.58 9.71
CA TYR A 171 8.82 -23.62 8.47
C TYR A 171 9.66 -22.33 8.32
N PRO A 172 10.74 -22.19 9.12
CA PRO A 172 11.46 -20.92 9.25
C PRO A 172 12.33 -20.57 8.05
N ASP A 173 12.69 -21.57 7.23
CA ASP A 173 13.69 -21.45 6.16
C ASP A 173 13.12 -21.07 4.78
N GLY A 174 11.79 -20.95 4.65
CA GLY A 174 11.15 -20.78 3.35
C GLY A 174 9.65 -20.59 3.42
N SER A 175 8.99 -20.88 2.30
CA SER A 175 7.53 -21.01 2.22
C SER A 175 7.07 -22.39 2.72
N GLY A 176 5.89 -22.42 3.31
CA GLY A 176 5.26 -23.64 3.80
C GLY A 176 4.28 -24.22 2.79
N LEU A 177 4.39 -25.52 2.54
CA LEU A 177 3.40 -26.32 1.84
C LEU A 177 2.91 -27.41 2.79
N ILE A 178 1.67 -27.30 3.26
CA ILE A 178 1.06 -28.20 4.24
C ILE A 178 0.01 -29.03 3.51
N LEU A 179 0.09 -30.36 3.61
CA LEU A 179 -0.90 -31.26 3.02
C LEU A 179 -1.61 -32.05 4.09
N ASN A 180 -2.93 -32.13 3.97
CA ASN A 180 -3.80 -32.86 4.89
C ASN A 180 -5.01 -33.43 4.12
N THR A 181 -5.49 -34.61 4.51
CA THR A 181 -6.69 -35.23 3.90
C THR A 181 -7.96 -34.96 4.71
N SER A 182 -7.82 -34.49 5.95
CA SER A 182 -8.94 -34.21 6.84
C SER A 182 -9.40 -32.76 6.70
N ILE A 183 -10.70 -32.55 6.49
CA ILE A 183 -11.32 -31.22 6.49
C ILE A 183 -11.11 -30.53 7.85
N SER A 184 -11.42 -31.21 8.96
CA SER A 184 -11.28 -30.62 10.30
C SER A 184 -9.83 -30.31 10.64
N GLY A 185 -8.89 -31.19 10.24
CA GLY A 185 -7.46 -30.94 10.40
C GLY A 185 -6.98 -29.72 9.61
N THR A 186 -7.42 -29.59 8.36
CA THR A 186 -7.11 -28.46 7.49
C THR A 186 -7.72 -27.16 8.01
N ALA A 187 -8.97 -27.19 8.48
CA ALA A 187 -9.67 -26.04 9.06
C ALA A 187 -8.98 -25.53 10.33
N ALA A 188 -8.62 -26.45 11.24
CA ALA A 188 -7.86 -26.12 12.44
C ALA A 188 -6.49 -25.51 12.09
N ARG A 189 -5.83 -26.03 11.04
CA ARG A 189 -4.57 -25.48 10.54
C ARG A 189 -4.74 -24.05 10.00
N LEU A 190 -5.76 -23.79 9.19
CA LEU A 190 -6.09 -22.46 8.67
C LEU A 190 -6.39 -21.47 9.81
N ALA A 191 -7.19 -21.89 10.80
CA ALA A 191 -7.50 -21.07 11.98
C ALA A 191 -6.23 -20.71 12.79
N LYS A 192 -5.30 -21.67 12.96
CA LYS A 192 -4.00 -21.41 13.60
C LYS A 192 -3.14 -20.43 12.80
N MET A 193 -3.18 -20.50 11.47
CA MET A 193 -2.37 -19.66 10.59
C MET A 193 -2.92 -18.24 10.44
N LEU A 194 -4.23 -18.04 10.62
CA LEU A 194 -4.94 -16.78 10.47
C LEU A 194 -5.66 -16.39 11.78
N PRO A 195 -4.96 -16.25 12.92
CA PRO A 195 -5.59 -16.11 14.23
C PRO A 195 -6.34 -14.78 14.41
N LEU A 196 -7.59 -14.82 14.85
CA LEU A 196 -8.33 -13.64 15.28
C LEU A 196 -7.67 -13.04 16.53
N ASP A 197 -7.33 -11.75 16.51
CA ASP A 197 -6.95 -11.06 17.73
C ASP A 197 -8.22 -10.52 18.38
N ASP A 198 -8.69 -11.20 19.42
CA ASP A 198 -9.91 -10.83 20.15
C ASP A 198 -9.86 -9.41 20.70
N ARG A 199 -8.65 -8.87 20.96
CA ARG A 199 -8.46 -7.50 21.44
C ARG A 199 -8.88 -6.46 20.41
N LEU A 200 -8.79 -6.79 19.12
CA LEU A 200 -9.29 -5.90 18.06
C LEU A 200 -10.79 -5.70 18.21
N LEU A 201 -11.54 -6.75 18.60
CA LEU A 201 -12.99 -6.69 18.79
C LEU A 201 -13.42 -5.84 20.00
N GLU A 202 -12.52 -5.64 20.96
CA GLU A 202 -12.78 -4.83 22.16
C GLU A 202 -12.67 -3.31 21.91
N LEU A 203 -12.05 -2.90 20.79
CA LEU A 203 -11.88 -1.49 20.43
C LEU A 203 -13.19 -0.87 19.91
N THR A 204 -13.86 -0.13 20.79
CA THR A 204 -15.22 0.42 20.58
C THR A 204 -15.25 1.61 19.62
N ASP A 205 -14.12 2.28 19.39
CA ASP A 205 -13.97 3.49 18.60
C ASP A 205 -13.64 3.24 17.12
N MET A 206 -13.21 2.04 16.76
CA MET A 206 -12.84 1.65 15.38
C MET A 206 -13.72 0.51 14.81
N GLN A 207 -14.99 0.43 15.22
CA GLN A 207 -15.89 -0.69 14.90
C GLN A 207 -15.86 -1.14 13.43
N TRP A 208 -15.94 -0.21 12.46
CA TRP A 208 -16.00 -0.61 11.04
C TRP A 208 -14.64 -1.07 10.48
N GLN A 209 -13.53 -0.48 10.92
CA GLN A 209 -12.18 -0.87 10.48
C GLN A 209 -11.78 -2.21 11.10
N VAL A 210 -12.07 -2.37 12.39
CA VAL A 210 -11.92 -3.62 13.13
C VAL A 210 -12.74 -4.73 12.47
N GLN A 211 -13.98 -4.44 12.08
CA GLN A 211 -14.84 -5.44 11.46
C GLN A 211 -14.31 -5.93 10.10
N LEU A 212 -13.64 -5.07 9.32
CA LEU A 212 -12.97 -5.47 8.08
C LEU A 212 -11.75 -6.37 8.34
N LEU A 213 -10.99 -6.09 9.41
CA LEU A 213 -9.81 -6.88 9.81
C LEU A 213 -10.16 -8.17 10.56
N ALA A 214 -11.35 -8.23 11.13
CA ALA A 214 -11.86 -9.40 11.86
C ALA A 214 -12.35 -10.52 10.94
N ASN A 215 -12.61 -10.21 9.67
CA ASN A 215 -13.09 -11.19 8.69
C ASN A 215 -11.96 -11.63 7.76
N TYR A 216 -12.10 -12.82 7.19
CA TYR A 216 -11.35 -13.24 6.02
C TYR A 216 -12.24 -13.15 4.77
N SER A 217 -11.60 -13.09 3.61
CA SER A 217 -12.24 -13.31 2.31
C SER A 217 -11.61 -14.52 1.62
N GLY A 218 -12.39 -15.50 1.20
CA GLY A 218 -11.95 -16.66 0.43
C GLY A 218 -12.47 -16.58 -1.01
N HIS A 219 -11.56 -16.43 -1.98
CA HIS A 219 -11.89 -16.41 -3.40
C HIS A 219 -11.65 -17.81 -3.97
N ILE A 220 -12.71 -18.51 -4.35
CA ILE A 220 -12.66 -19.87 -4.87
C ILE A 220 -12.48 -19.81 -6.37
N PHE A 221 -11.38 -20.35 -6.86
CA PHE A 221 -11.05 -20.45 -8.27
C PHE A 221 -11.10 -21.90 -8.74
N VAL A 222 -11.53 -22.08 -9.98
CA VAL A 222 -11.45 -23.32 -10.76
C VAL A 222 -10.56 -23.07 -11.98
N PRO A 223 -9.91 -24.10 -12.54
CA PRO A 223 -9.12 -23.91 -13.74
C PRO A 223 -10.02 -23.56 -14.92
N ARG A 224 -9.56 -22.67 -15.80
CA ARG A 224 -10.23 -22.43 -17.08
C ARG A 224 -9.74 -23.47 -18.10
N ASP A 225 -10.63 -23.94 -18.97
CA ASP A 225 -10.24 -24.77 -20.10
C ASP A 225 -9.35 -23.94 -21.03
N LEU A 226 -8.12 -24.40 -21.20
CA LEU A 226 -7.12 -23.73 -22.02
C LEU A 226 -6.77 -24.65 -23.17
N ASP A 227 -6.70 -24.07 -24.36
CA ASP A 227 -6.14 -24.76 -25.51
C ASP A 227 -4.65 -25.03 -25.26
N ASN A 228 -4.19 -26.25 -25.52
CA ASN A 228 -2.80 -26.70 -25.32
C ASN A 228 -1.75 -25.77 -25.95
N SER A 229 -2.13 -24.96 -26.96
CA SER A 229 -1.28 -23.95 -27.58
C SER A 229 -0.77 -22.88 -26.59
N MET A 230 -1.58 -22.53 -25.60
CA MET A 230 -1.31 -21.41 -24.69
C MET A 230 -0.26 -21.72 -23.62
N GLU A 231 -0.01 -23.01 -23.34
CA GLU A 231 1.02 -23.44 -22.37
C GLU A 231 2.42 -23.01 -22.81
N SER A 232 2.71 -23.09 -24.12
CA SER A 232 3.99 -22.66 -24.69
C SER A 232 4.22 -21.14 -24.60
N LEU A 233 3.14 -20.35 -24.63
CA LEU A 233 3.17 -18.88 -24.55
C LEU A 233 3.11 -18.35 -23.12
N THR A 234 2.99 -19.24 -22.13
CA THR A 234 2.69 -18.86 -20.76
C THR A 234 3.81 -18.04 -20.12
N HIS A 235 5.09 -18.32 -20.41
CA HIS A 235 6.19 -17.52 -19.86
C HIS A 235 6.17 -16.07 -20.38
N SER A 236 6.06 -15.88 -21.70
CA SER A 236 5.95 -14.55 -22.31
C SER A 236 4.71 -13.80 -21.83
N LEU A 237 3.60 -14.53 -21.59
CA LEU A 237 2.38 -13.98 -21.02
C LEU A 237 2.57 -13.55 -19.57
N ILE A 238 3.31 -14.30 -18.74
CA ILE A 238 3.63 -13.90 -17.35
C ILE A 238 4.44 -12.61 -17.36
N ASP A 239 5.52 -12.53 -18.14
CA ASP A 239 6.38 -11.35 -18.17
C ASP A 239 5.60 -10.10 -18.62
N SER A 240 4.83 -10.23 -19.72
CA SER A 240 3.98 -9.14 -20.21
C SER A 240 2.88 -8.75 -19.21
N SER A 241 2.33 -9.73 -18.51
CA SER A 241 1.30 -9.55 -17.49
C SER A 241 1.81 -8.78 -16.27
N LEU A 242 3.02 -9.09 -15.82
CA LEU A 242 3.66 -8.40 -14.71
C LEU A 242 3.99 -6.95 -15.08
N GLU A 243 4.45 -6.70 -16.30
CA GLU A 243 4.69 -5.33 -16.79
C GLU A 243 3.39 -4.53 -16.84
N ILE A 244 2.30 -5.12 -17.36
CA ILE A 244 0.97 -4.47 -17.35
C ILE A 244 0.53 -4.15 -15.92
N LEU A 245 0.76 -5.05 -14.97
CA LEU A 245 0.41 -4.80 -13.58
C LEU A 245 1.25 -3.68 -12.97
N ALA A 246 2.55 -3.65 -13.25
CA ALA A 246 3.45 -2.60 -12.80
C ALA A 246 3.03 -1.24 -13.37
N LEU A 247 2.68 -1.18 -14.65
CA LEU A 247 2.15 0.02 -15.31
C LEU A 247 0.81 0.47 -14.71
N ARG A 248 -0.11 -0.46 -14.42
CA ARG A 248 -1.39 -0.15 -13.74
C ARG A 248 -1.15 0.43 -12.35
N ALA A 249 -0.24 -0.18 -11.57
CA ALA A 249 0.13 0.30 -10.24
C ALA A 249 0.71 1.72 -10.31
N GLN A 250 1.64 1.99 -11.24
CA GLN A 250 2.21 3.33 -11.45
C GLN A 250 1.14 4.34 -11.88
N PHE A 251 0.21 3.95 -12.76
CA PHE A 251 -0.88 4.81 -13.19
C PHE A 251 -1.82 5.19 -12.04
N LEU A 252 -2.17 4.23 -11.17
CA LEU A 252 -3.03 4.48 -10.00
C LEU A 252 -2.33 5.39 -8.99
N ASP A 253 -1.05 5.16 -8.70
CA ASP A 253 -0.26 6.03 -7.83
C ASP A 253 -0.13 7.45 -8.40
N LEU A 254 0.18 7.58 -9.69
CA LEU A 254 0.27 8.88 -10.36
C LEU A 254 -1.08 9.61 -10.33
N LYS A 255 -2.19 8.89 -10.55
CA LYS A 255 -3.54 9.45 -10.49
C LYS A 255 -3.89 9.92 -9.07
N ALA A 256 -3.52 9.16 -8.04
CA ALA A 256 -3.70 9.54 -6.64
C ALA A 256 -2.91 10.82 -6.30
N ARG A 257 -1.62 10.87 -6.69
CA ARG A 257 -0.77 12.05 -6.53
C ARG A 257 -1.31 13.27 -7.27
N HIS A 258 -1.77 13.09 -8.51
CA HIS A 258 -2.39 14.16 -9.29
C HIS A 258 -3.66 14.69 -8.62
N SER A 259 -4.53 13.81 -8.12
CA SER A 259 -5.73 14.22 -7.38
C SER A 259 -5.39 15.01 -6.11
N ALA A 260 -4.40 14.54 -5.33
CA ALA A 260 -3.94 15.21 -4.13
C ALA A 260 -3.36 16.61 -4.44
N LEU A 261 -2.48 16.71 -5.43
CA LEU A 261 -1.90 17.98 -5.87
C LEU A 261 -2.98 18.94 -6.41
N ASN A 262 -3.94 18.44 -7.19
CA ASN A 262 -5.04 19.24 -7.70
C ASN A 262 -5.92 19.79 -6.56
N SER A 263 -6.20 18.98 -5.53
CA SER A 263 -6.93 19.44 -4.35
C SER A 263 -6.16 20.51 -3.57
N LYS A 264 -4.83 20.38 -3.49
CA LYS A 264 -3.95 21.36 -2.83
C LYS A 264 -3.88 22.66 -3.63
N ASN A 265 -3.76 22.60 -4.95
CA ASN A 265 -3.77 23.77 -5.82
C ASN A 265 -5.07 24.54 -5.68
N LYS A 266 -6.23 23.87 -5.75
CA LYS A 266 -7.53 24.52 -5.53
C LYS A 266 -7.64 25.19 -4.16
N ARG A 267 -7.10 24.54 -3.12
CA ARG A 267 -7.08 25.11 -1.77
C ARG A 267 -6.21 26.38 -1.71
N LEU A 268 -5.02 26.34 -2.30
CA LEU A 268 -4.11 27.48 -2.34
C LEU A 268 -4.66 28.63 -3.21
N GLU A 269 -5.31 28.31 -4.33
CA GLU A 269 -6.01 29.30 -5.16
C GLU A 269 -7.10 30.03 -4.37
N ALA A 270 -7.89 29.30 -3.57
CA ALA A 270 -8.90 29.89 -2.70
C ALA A 270 -8.29 30.77 -1.60
N GLU A 271 -7.17 30.35 -1.01
CA GLU A 271 -6.46 31.13 0.01
C GLU A 271 -5.84 32.41 -0.56
N VAL A 272 -5.22 32.34 -1.73
CA VAL A 272 -4.69 33.52 -2.45
C VAL A 272 -5.82 34.49 -2.79
N GLN A 273 -6.99 33.98 -3.19
CA GLN A 273 -8.14 34.83 -3.48
C GLN A 273 -8.67 35.53 -2.21
N ASP A 274 -8.81 34.81 -1.09
CA ASP A 274 -9.25 35.39 0.19
C ASP A 274 -8.27 36.46 0.71
N LEU A 275 -6.97 36.23 0.55
CA LEU A 275 -5.94 37.22 0.90
C LEU A 275 -6.03 38.48 0.02
N ARG A 276 -6.26 38.32 -1.29
CA ARG A 276 -6.48 39.46 -2.20
C ARG A 276 -7.73 40.24 -1.83
N ASP A 277 -8.82 39.57 -1.53
CA ASP A 277 -10.08 40.21 -1.13
C ASP A 277 -9.94 40.94 0.21
N THR A 278 -9.19 40.38 1.14
CA THR A 278 -8.85 41.01 2.43
C THR A 278 -7.98 42.26 2.23
N LEU A 279 -6.97 42.18 1.36
CA LEU A 279 -6.13 43.31 1.02
C LEU A 279 -6.95 44.43 0.36
N HIS A 280 -7.85 44.12 -0.58
CA HIS A 280 -8.76 45.08 -1.18
C HIS A 280 -9.70 45.74 -0.16
N ARG A 281 -10.28 44.98 0.77
CA ARG A 281 -11.11 45.50 1.87
C ARG A 281 -10.34 46.45 2.78
N ASN A 282 -9.09 46.11 3.12
CA ASN A 282 -8.22 46.94 3.94
C ASN A 282 -7.86 48.26 3.24
N LEU A 283 -7.52 48.20 1.94
CA LEU A 283 -7.23 49.39 1.14
C LEU A 283 -8.46 50.31 1.04
N ALA A 284 -9.65 49.77 0.76
CA ALA A 284 -10.88 50.55 0.70
C ALA A 284 -11.22 51.24 2.04
N SER A 285 -11.00 50.53 3.16
CA SER A 285 -11.23 51.06 4.51
C SER A 285 -10.22 52.16 4.89
N SER A 286 -8.97 52.05 4.42
CA SER A 286 -7.94 53.07 4.66
C SER A 286 -8.28 54.40 3.97
N HIS A 287 -8.84 54.36 2.76
CA HIS A 287 -9.22 55.56 2.00
C HIS A 287 -10.44 56.28 2.59
N THR A 288 -11.35 55.59 3.28
CA THR A 288 -12.51 56.22 3.91
C THR A 288 -12.14 56.94 5.21
N ARG A 289 -11.11 56.46 5.92
CA ARG A 289 -10.63 57.08 7.17
C ARG A 289 -9.78 58.33 6.97
N SER A 290 -9.22 58.55 5.79
CA SER A 290 -8.36 59.70 5.49
C SER A 290 -9.09 60.89 4.87
N ARG A 291 -10.43 60.94 4.92
CA ARG A 291 -11.18 62.16 4.56
C ARG A 291 -10.90 63.25 5.60
N PRO A 292 -10.24 64.36 5.24
CA PRO A 292 -9.93 65.41 6.19
C PRO A 292 -11.22 66.09 6.63
N LEU A 293 -11.44 66.16 7.94
CA LEU A 293 -12.35 67.13 8.56
C LEU A 293 -11.88 68.53 8.14
N LYS A 294 -12.45 69.06 7.05
CA LYS A 294 -12.45 70.49 6.77
C LYS A 294 -13.60 71.08 7.57
N ASP A 295 -13.31 71.59 8.77
CA ASP A 295 -14.03 72.71 9.35
C ASP A 295 -13.20 73.38 10.47
N GLY A 296 -12.81 74.64 10.19
CA GLY A 296 -12.60 75.74 11.14
C GLY A 296 -11.48 75.67 12.19
N GLN A 297 -10.44 76.50 12.04
CA GLN A 297 -10.38 77.80 12.75
C GLN A 297 -9.11 78.61 12.45
N THR A 298 -9.36 79.87 12.06
CA THR A 298 -8.73 81.12 12.52
C THR A 298 -7.43 81.08 13.32
N SER A 299 -6.40 81.70 12.72
CA SER A 299 -5.57 82.80 13.24
C SER A 299 -4.60 82.62 14.43
N LEU A 300 -3.36 83.04 14.13
CA LEU A 300 -2.41 83.87 14.91
C LEU A 300 -1.42 83.20 15.89
N SER A 301 -0.13 83.39 15.54
CA SER A 301 1.02 83.79 16.38
C SER A 301 1.46 82.84 17.52
N ASP A 302 2.71 82.68 17.92
CA ASP A 302 4.00 83.30 17.62
C ASP A 302 5.10 82.34 18.15
N SER A 303 6.33 82.51 17.65
CA SER A 303 7.64 82.31 18.28
C SER A 303 7.76 81.54 19.61
N THR A 304 8.63 80.52 19.73
CA THR A 304 9.97 80.66 20.38
C THR A 304 10.85 79.39 20.28
N LYS A 305 12.15 79.63 20.48
CA LYS A 305 13.35 78.78 20.33
C LYS A 305 13.58 77.74 21.45
N GLY A 306 14.47 76.78 21.18
CA GLY A 306 15.26 76.01 22.18
C GLY A 306 15.51 74.57 21.74
N THR A 307 16.59 74.25 21.03
CA THR A 307 17.92 73.80 21.52
C THR A 307 17.88 72.53 22.38
N ILE A 308 18.57 71.47 21.92
CA ILE A 308 19.64 70.69 22.59
C ILE A 308 19.68 69.23 22.05
N SER A 309 20.88 68.85 21.58
CA SER A 309 21.36 67.50 21.21
C SER A 309 21.71 66.67 22.47
N PRO A 310 21.86 65.32 22.46
CA PRO A 310 23.12 64.73 21.98
C PRO A 310 23.05 63.32 21.35
N ARG A 311 23.84 63.14 20.28
CA ARG A 311 24.95 62.17 20.07
C ARG A 311 24.90 60.76 20.70
N ALA A 312 24.98 59.71 19.85
CA ALA A 312 25.94 58.56 19.91
C ALA A 312 25.54 57.46 18.88
N LEU A 313 26.34 57.20 17.83
CA LEU A 313 27.39 56.15 17.73
C LEU A 313 26.87 54.70 17.69
N SER A 314 26.87 54.08 16.50
CA SER A 314 27.36 52.70 16.36
C SER A 314 27.84 52.41 14.93
N LYS A 315 28.96 51.69 14.88
CA LYS A 315 29.88 51.51 13.76
C LYS A 315 29.41 50.39 12.82
N ARG A 316 29.39 50.70 11.53
CA ARG A 316 29.28 49.74 10.41
C ARG A 316 30.65 49.07 10.21
N LYS A 317 30.69 47.74 10.29
CA LYS A 317 31.88 46.93 10.00
C LYS A 317 31.74 46.35 8.60
N GLU A 318 32.66 46.72 7.72
CA GLU A 318 32.89 46.11 6.41
C GLU A 318 33.36 44.66 6.60
N THR A 319 32.79 43.74 5.83
CA THR A 319 33.39 42.44 5.55
C THR A 319 33.32 42.15 4.06
N THR A 320 34.52 42.12 3.51
CA THR A 320 34.99 41.62 2.23
C THR A 320 34.43 40.24 1.89
N PHE A 321 33.88 40.06 0.69
CA PHE A 321 33.67 38.75 0.07
C PHE A 321 34.77 38.50 -0.97
N PRO A 322 35.43 37.33 -0.97
CA PRO A 322 36.24 36.90 -2.09
C PRO A 322 35.36 36.24 -3.17
N ALA A 323 35.74 36.51 -4.42
CA ALA A 323 35.25 35.86 -5.60
C ALA A 323 35.69 34.38 -5.64
N ALA A 324 34.77 33.49 -5.99
CA ALA A 324 35.08 32.18 -6.52
C ALA A 324 34.15 31.87 -7.70
N SER A 325 34.75 31.89 -8.87
CA SER A 325 34.20 31.38 -10.12
C SER A 325 33.87 29.89 -10.03
N CYS A 326 32.73 29.48 -10.58
CA CYS A 326 32.63 28.18 -11.23
C CYS A 326 31.57 28.23 -12.32
N THR A 327 32.06 28.27 -13.56
CA THR A 327 31.32 28.11 -14.81
C THR A 327 30.83 26.68 -14.96
N HIS A 328 29.53 26.48 -15.15
CA HIS A 328 29.02 25.34 -15.91
C HIS A 328 27.91 25.78 -16.86
N ARG A 329 28.31 25.95 -18.12
CA ARG A 329 27.45 25.99 -19.30
C ARG A 329 26.70 24.66 -19.41
N TYR A 330 25.37 24.70 -19.39
CA TYR A 330 24.58 23.75 -20.17
C TYR A 330 23.81 24.52 -21.23
N ASN A 331 24.21 24.21 -22.46
CA ASN A 331 23.73 24.74 -23.72
C ASN A 331 22.43 23.97 -24.07
N TYR A 332 21.26 24.60 -23.91
CA TYR A 332 20.00 24.06 -24.44
C TYR A 332 19.66 24.84 -25.70
N GLN A 333 20.07 24.30 -26.85
CA GLN A 333 19.52 24.67 -28.15
C GLN A 333 18.09 24.13 -28.23
N SER A 334 17.08 24.98 -28.08
CA SER A 334 15.73 24.65 -28.53
C SER A 334 15.56 25.11 -29.98
N SER A 335 15.58 24.15 -30.89
CA SER A 335 15.20 24.32 -32.28
C SER A 335 13.66 24.41 -32.35
N SER A 336 13.13 25.59 -32.65
CA SER A 336 11.74 25.76 -33.08
C SER A 336 11.64 25.50 -34.59
N PRO A 337 10.69 24.70 -35.08
CA PRO A 337 10.43 24.62 -36.51
C PRO A 337 9.49 25.75 -36.96
N SER A 338 9.92 26.34 -38.06
CA SER A 338 9.28 27.29 -38.95
C SER A 338 7.80 26.99 -39.23
N GLY A 339 6.95 27.98 -38.98
CA GLY A 339 5.57 28.04 -39.45
C GLY A 339 5.32 29.37 -40.15
N SER A 340 5.52 29.37 -41.47
CA SER A 340 5.25 30.49 -42.37
C SER A 340 3.75 30.75 -42.48
N GLY A 341 3.30 31.95 -42.17
CA GLY A 341 1.91 32.37 -42.35
C GLY A 341 1.84 33.87 -42.56
N ALA A 342 1.82 34.28 -43.82
CA ALA A 342 1.72 35.67 -44.25
C ALA A 342 0.32 36.23 -43.98
N SER A 343 0.24 37.42 -43.39
CA SER A 343 -0.84 38.37 -43.63
C SER A 343 -0.32 39.78 -43.37
N LYS A 344 -0.34 40.58 -44.43
CA LYS A 344 -0.22 42.04 -44.38
C LYS A 344 -1.37 42.59 -43.54
N GLU A 345 -1.10 43.56 -42.68
CA GLU A 345 -1.82 44.83 -42.75
C GLU A 345 -1.06 45.93 -41.99
N THR A 346 -0.79 46.97 -42.76
CA THR A 346 -0.28 48.28 -42.39
C THR A 346 -1.26 48.99 -41.48
N ASN A 347 -0.81 49.46 -40.30
CA ASN A 347 -1.23 50.78 -39.86
C ASN A 347 -0.20 51.44 -38.95
N SER A 348 0.39 52.50 -39.50
CA SER A 348 1.22 53.47 -38.82
C SER A 348 0.35 54.33 -37.89
N ASN A 349 0.59 54.28 -36.59
CA ASN A 349 0.39 55.48 -35.78
C ASN A 349 1.43 55.55 -34.67
N ALA A 350 2.37 56.46 -34.88
CA ALA A 350 3.37 56.86 -33.91
C ALA A 350 2.68 57.69 -32.81
N GLN A 351 2.64 57.14 -31.60
CA GLN A 351 2.46 57.92 -30.38
C GLN A 351 3.60 57.62 -29.44
N SER A 352 4.23 58.71 -29.01
CA SER A 352 5.44 58.84 -28.23
C SER A 352 5.39 58.05 -26.92
N PRO A 353 6.52 57.50 -26.43
CA PRO A 353 6.58 56.87 -25.13
C PRO A 353 6.59 57.96 -24.05
N THR A 354 5.43 58.19 -23.43
CA THR A 354 5.34 58.91 -22.16
C THR A 354 6.07 58.08 -21.10
N SER A 355 7.14 58.64 -20.56
CA SER A 355 7.94 58.08 -19.48
C SER A 355 7.08 57.86 -18.23
N VAL A 356 6.63 56.62 -18.01
CA VAL A 356 6.14 56.18 -16.70
C VAL A 356 7.36 55.93 -15.83
N ARG A 357 7.74 56.98 -15.08
CA ARG A 357 8.77 56.94 -14.06
C ARG A 357 8.19 56.39 -12.75
N SER A 358 8.96 55.50 -12.15
CA SER A 358 9.02 55.19 -10.71
C SER A 358 7.79 54.56 -10.05
N ASP A 359 7.55 53.29 -10.34
CA ASP A 359 6.94 52.36 -9.35
C ASP A 359 7.63 50.96 -9.31
N GLY A 360 8.62 50.71 -10.18
CA GLY A 360 9.34 49.42 -10.22
C GLY A 360 10.23 49.16 -9.00
N ASP A 361 10.80 50.20 -8.39
CA ASP A 361 11.74 50.04 -7.27
C ASP A 361 11.08 49.44 -6.01
N ASN A 362 9.78 49.65 -5.81
CA ASN A 362 9.04 49.06 -4.69
C ASN A 362 8.71 47.59 -4.91
N GLN A 363 8.50 47.19 -6.17
CA GLN A 363 8.15 45.82 -6.51
C GLN A 363 9.38 44.90 -6.40
N ASP A 364 10.56 45.41 -6.75
CA ASP A 364 11.84 44.72 -6.61
C ASP A 364 12.24 44.54 -5.14
N LEU A 365 12.00 45.56 -4.30
CA LEU A 365 12.23 45.44 -2.85
C LEU A 365 11.31 44.41 -2.19
N LEU A 366 10.04 44.35 -2.60
CA LEU A 366 9.10 43.35 -2.10
C LEU A 366 9.50 41.94 -2.56
N ALA A 367 9.91 41.77 -3.82
CA ALA A 367 10.39 40.49 -4.34
C ALA A 367 11.63 39.99 -3.58
N LEU A 368 12.58 40.87 -3.26
CA LEU A 368 13.75 40.54 -2.45
C LEU A 368 13.38 40.13 -1.02
N GLN A 369 12.41 40.81 -0.41
CA GLN A 369 11.93 40.47 0.92
C GLN A 369 11.24 39.09 0.96
N VAL A 370 10.42 38.79 -0.06
CA VAL A 370 9.76 37.50 -0.20
C VAL A 370 10.78 36.38 -0.45
N GLN A 371 11.79 36.63 -1.28
CA GLN A 371 12.88 35.66 -1.51
C GLN A 371 13.63 35.33 -0.21
N GLN A 372 13.94 36.34 0.61
CA GLN A 372 14.60 36.13 1.91
C GLN A 372 13.77 35.27 2.87
N GLN A 373 12.44 35.44 2.87
CA GLN A 373 11.55 34.61 3.69
C GLN A 373 11.55 33.15 3.22
N TYR A 374 11.51 32.89 1.91
CA TYR A 374 11.61 31.53 1.38
C TYR A 374 12.96 30.88 1.69
N ASP A 375 14.05 31.63 1.59
CA ASP A 375 15.39 31.11 1.90
C ASP A 375 15.56 30.80 3.40
N GLU A 376 14.83 31.48 4.28
CA GLU A 376 14.81 31.22 5.71
C GLU A 376 13.93 30.02 6.07
N GLU A 377 12.75 29.89 5.45
CA GLU A 377 11.89 28.72 5.60
C GLU A 377 12.58 27.46 5.08
N ASP A 378 13.24 27.52 3.92
CA ASP A 378 13.94 26.37 3.35
C ASP A 378 15.13 25.95 4.23
N ARG A 379 15.85 26.90 4.84
CA ARG A 379 16.87 26.58 5.86
C ARG A 379 16.25 25.87 7.06
N HIS A 380 15.09 26.31 7.54
CA HIS A 380 14.41 25.68 8.67
C HIS A 380 13.93 24.26 8.35
N LEU A 381 13.33 24.06 7.17
CA LEU A 381 12.87 22.75 6.71
C LEU A 381 14.02 21.76 6.50
N ARG A 382 15.16 22.22 5.96
CA ARG A 382 16.36 21.38 5.84
C ARG A 382 16.88 20.97 7.22
N ALA A 383 16.89 21.87 8.20
CA ALA A 383 17.30 21.56 9.57
C ALA A 383 16.36 20.54 10.23
N GLN A 384 15.04 20.70 10.10
CA GLN A 384 14.05 19.72 10.61
C GLN A 384 14.21 18.35 9.94
N ARG A 385 14.49 18.32 8.63
CA ARG A 385 14.70 17.08 7.90
C ARG A 385 15.97 16.35 8.36
N GLU A 386 17.05 17.09 8.61
CA GLU A 386 18.29 16.55 9.18
C GLU A 386 18.05 15.99 10.60
N GLU A 387 17.28 16.70 11.43
CA GLU A 387 16.91 16.25 12.77
C GLU A 387 16.09 14.95 12.74
N LEU A 388 15.09 14.87 11.87
CA LEU A 388 14.29 13.66 11.68
C LEU A 388 15.14 12.48 11.20
N LEU A 389 16.09 12.71 10.28
CA LEU A 389 17.03 11.67 9.84
C LEU A 389 17.94 11.20 10.97
N GLN A 390 18.42 12.10 11.84
CA GLN A 390 19.19 11.73 13.02
C GLN A 390 18.35 10.93 14.04
N MET A 391 17.07 11.28 14.22
CA MET A 391 16.17 10.53 15.10
C MET A 391 15.86 9.13 14.55
N GLN A 392 15.68 9.01 13.23
CA GLN A 392 15.42 7.74 12.56
C GLN A 392 16.62 6.78 12.68
N LEU A 393 17.86 7.30 12.70
CA LEU A 393 19.06 6.50 12.95
C LEU A 393 19.23 6.09 14.43
N ARG A 394 18.62 6.80 15.37
CA ARG A 394 18.69 6.47 16.82
C ARG A 394 17.61 5.50 17.28
N VAL A 395 16.48 5.44 16.57
CA VAL A 395 15.37 4.55 16.87
C VAL A 395 15.41 3.37 15.90
N PHE A 396 16.16 2.32 16.24
CA PHE A 396 15.88 0.89 15.98
C PHE A 396 17.15 0.04 16.21
N LYS A 397 17.59 -0.03 17.47
CA LYS A 397 18.19 -1.28 17.98
C LYS A 397 17.06 -2.09 18.59
N CYS A 398 16.35 -2.85 17.76
CA CYS A 398 15.38 -3.83 18.23
C CYS A 398 16.12 -4.87 19.09
N GLY A 399 16.07 -4.72 20.42
CA GLY A 399 16.69 -5.64 21.39
C GLY A 399 16.03 -7.03 21.46
N VAL A 400 15.16 -7.37 20.50
CA VAL A 400 14.40 -8.64 20.51
C VAL A 400 15.30 -9.83 20.15
N GLN A 401 16.46 -9.62 19.51
CA GLN A 401 17.38 -10.72 19.17
C GLN A 401 18.28 -11.20 20.33
N ALA A 402 18.44 -10.43 21.42
CA ALA A 402 19.35 -10.80 22.51
C ALA A 402 18.70 -11.67 23.61
N VAL A 403 17.37 -11.65 23.75
CA VAL A 403 16.67 -12.36 24.84
C VAL A 403 16.45 -13.85 24.54
N TRP A 404 16.44 -14.25 23.26
CA TRP A 404 16.18 -15.65 22.89
C TRP A 404 17.42 -16.56 22.94
N ILE A 405 18.63 -16.03 22.86
CA ILE A 405 19.87 -16.85 22.85
C ILE A 405 20.31 -17.29 24.26
N ARG A 406 19.84 -16.64 25.34
CA ARG A 406 20.25 -17.00 26.72
C ARG A 406 19.38 -18.05 27.42
N ARG A 407 18.30 -18.55 26.81
CA ARG A 407 17.37 -19.49 27.47
C ARG A 407 17.62 -20.98 27.19
N GLN A 408 18.66 -21.36 26.45
CA GLN A 408 18.97 -22.76 26.13
C GLN A 408 20.19 -23.36 26.85
N ALA A 409 20.72 -22.74 27.91
CA ALA A 409 21.80 -23.33 28.70
C ALA A 409 21.55 -23.22 30.21
N ARG A 410 20.81 -24.19 30.78
CA ARG A 410 21.14 -24.92 32.03
C ARG A 410 19.97 -25.80 32.51
N PRO A 411 20.24 -27.01 33.05
CA PRO A 411 19.23 -27.86 33.67
C PRO A 411 19.14 -27.67 35.19
N ARG A 412 17.93 -27.97 35.72
CA ARG A 412 17.52 -28.39 37.07
C ARG A 412 18.00 -27.58 38.29
N GLY A 413 17.01 -27.00 38.99
CA GLY A 413 17.07 -26.61 40.39
C GLY A 413 15.76 -25.98 40.84
N ASN A 414 15.12 -26.56 41.85
CA ASN A 414 13.95 -26.01 42.55
C ASN A 414 14.23 -24.58 43.05
N TYR A 415 13.22 -23.70 43.05
CA TYR A 415 12.76 -22.88 44.18
C TYR A 415 11.81 -21.76 43.70
N HIS A 416 11.06 -21.25 44.68
CA HIS A 416 9.91 -20.37 44.66
C HIS A 416 10.05 -18.98 43.97
N THR A 417 8.88 -18.47 43.56
CA THR A 417 8.42 -17.05 43.49
C THR A 417 9.35 -15.97 42.94
N CYS A 418 8.92 -15.34 41.83
CA CYS A 418 8.71 -13.89 41.70
C CYS A 418 8.33 -13.53 40.25
N LEU A 419 7.12 -12.99 40.06
CA LEU A 419 6.68 -12.34 38.83
C LEU A 419 7.16 -10.87 38.81
N PRO A 420 7.62 -10.34 37.67
CA PRO A 420 7.48 -8.93 37.39
C PRO A 420 6.51 -8.71 36.23
N LEU A 421 5.46 -7.92 36.51
CA LEU A 421 4.67 -7.23 35.49
C LEU A 421 5.57 -6.27 34.71
N PHE A 422 5.69 -6.48 33.40
CA PHE A 422 6.16 -5.45 32.47
C PHE A 422 4.99 -4.97 31.61
N ARG A 423 4.54 -3.74 31.88
CA ARG A 423 3.69 -2.95 30.98
C ARG A 423 4.49 -2.63 29.72
N VAL A 424 4.06 -3.14 28.58
CA VAL A 424 4.49 -2.62 27.27
C VAL A 424 3.41 -1.64 26.82
N GLN A 425 3.75 -0.36 26.86
CA GLN A 425 2.92 0.74 26.38
C GLN A 425 3.07 0.80 24.86
N THR A 426 1.94 0.73 24.16
CA THR A 426 1.79 0.71 22.72
C THR A 426 2.17 2.07 22.10
N CYS A 427 3.15 2.07 21.20
CA CYS A 427 3.34 3.12 20.19
C CYS A 427 2.95 2.53 18.83
N LEU A 428 1.72 2.79 18.41
CA LEU A 428 1.20 2.42 17.09
C LEU A 428 0.41 3.60 16.54
N VAL A 429 1.12 4.67 16.17
CA VAL A 429 0.59 5.74 15.32
C VAL A 429 1.71 6.17 14.39
N GLN A 430 1.67 5.67 13.16
CA GLN A 430 2.13 6.32 11.92
C GLN A 430 2.27 5.23 10.85
N ILE A 431 1.22 5.03 10.06
CA ILE A 431 1.22 4.76 8.61
C ILE A 431 -0.26 4.83 8.21
N MET A 432 -0.65 5.90 7.52
CA MET A 432 -1.76 6.03 6.55
C MET A 432 -2.19 7.51 6.46
N PRO A 433 -1.95 8.22 5.34
CA PRO A 433 -2.70 9.42 5.01
C PRO A 433 -3.87 9.09 4.06
N ALA A 434 -4.99 9.74 4.37
CA ALA A 434 -6.03 10.21 3.44
C ALA A 434 -7.02 9.19 2.82
N PHE A 435 -8.05 8.83 3.58
CA PHE A 435 -9.41 8.68 3.04
C PHE A 435 -10.42 9.44 3.92
N TYR A 436 -10.64 10.70 3.60
CA TYR A 436 -11.75 11.49 4.17
C TYR A 436 -12.22 12.53 3.17
N HIS A 437 -13.28 12.23 2.41
CA HIS A 437 -14.41 13.12 2.10
C HIS A 437 -15.29 12.53 0.98
N SER A 438 -16.40 11.87 1.35
CA SER A 438 -17.65 11.96 0.59
C SER A 438 -18.81 11.43 1.44
N ARG A 439 -19.68 12.32 1.93
CA ARG A 439 -20.87 11.98 2.72
C ARG A 439 -21.99 11.27 1.92
N ARG A 440 -21.75 10.87 0.65
CA ARG A 440 -22.76 10.24 -0.21
C ARG A 440 -22.66 8.71 -0.33
N THR A 441 -21.58 8.07 0.14
CA THR A 441 -21.42 6.61 0.08
C THR A 441 -22.11 5.85 1.22
N SER A 442 -22.43 6.52 2.34
CA SER A 442 -23.06 5.87 3.50
C SER A 442 -24.51 5.39 3.25
N ALA A 443 -25.21 5.96 2.27
CA ALA A 443 -26.56 5.51 1.91
C ALA A 443 -26.54 4.27 0.99
N LEU A 444 -25.55 4.18 0.09
CA LEU A 444 -25.42 3.06 -0.84
C LEU A 444 -25.00 1.77 -0.13
N VAL A 445 -24.10 1.87 0.86
CA VAL A 445 -23.69 0.73 1.70
C VAL A 445 -24.84 0.27 2.61
N ARG A 446 -25.66 1.17 3.15
CA ARG A 446 -26.87 0.78 3.90
C ARG A 446 -27.95 0.15 3.02
N TRP A 447 -28.04 0.53 1.75
CA TRP A 447 -29.02 -0.06 0.81
C TRP A 447 -28.60 -1.45 0.36
N LEU A 448 -27.31 -1.65 0.01
CA LEU A 448 -26.79 -2.97 -0.37
C LEU A 448 -26.90 -4.01 0.76
N PHE A 449 -26.67 -3.62 2.02
CA PHE A 449 -26.83 -4.52 3.17
C PHE A 449 -28.29 -4.86 3.53
N ARG A 450 -29.26 -4.03 3.14
CA ARG A 450 -30.69 -4.28 3.44
C ARG A 450 -31.35 -5.21 2.43
N VAL A 451 -30.85 -5.25 1.19
CA VAL A 451 -31.38 -6.13 0.13
C VAL A 451 -30.88 -7.57 0.28
N SER A 452 -29.67 -7.79 0.82
CA SER A 452 -29.10 -9.14 0.95
C SER A 452 -29.57 -9.94 2.18
N PHE A 453 -30.43 -9.40 3.05
CA PHE A 453 -30.83 -10.07 4.29
C PHE A 453 -32.35 -10.31 4.43
N SER A 454 -33.14 -10.07 3.38
CA SER A 454 -34.61 -10.10 3.50
C SER A 454 -35.32 -10.99 2.47
N ASP A 455 -34.62 -11.86 1.74
CA ASP A 455 -35.25 -12.67 0.69
C ASP A 455 -34.73 -14.10 0.63
N GLU A 456 -34.88 -14.87 1.73
CA GLU A 456 -34.71 -16.33 1.69
C GLU A 456 -35.43 -17.09 2.83
N THR A 457 -36.64 -16.67 3.21
CA THR A 457 -37.44 -17.40 4.22
C THR A 457 -38.95 -17.51 3.95
N THR A 458 -39.43 -17.25 2.73
CA THR A 458 -40.87 -17.43 2.42
C THR A 458 -41.11 -17.96 1.01
N ARG A 459 -40.69 -19.19 0.71
CA ARG A 459 -41.14 -19.87 -0.53
C ARG A 459 -41.01 -21.40 -0.57
N MET A 460 -41.32 -22.09 0.53
CA MET A 460 -41.39 -23.56 0.57
C MET A 460 -42.60 -24.02 1.41
N GLU A 461 -43.80 -23.54 1.09
CA GLU A 461 -45.08 -24.09 1.55
C GLU A 461 -46.18 -23.65 0.57
N ALA A 462 -46.28 -24.35 -0.56
CA ALA A 462 -47.47 -24.44 -1.42
C ALA A 462 -47.06 -25.19 -2.70
N LEU A 463 -47.07 -26.52 -2.66
CA LEU A 463 -47.30 -27.44 -3.78
C LEU A 463 -47.33 -28.87 -3.22
N SER A 464 -48.33 -29.14 -2.38
CA SER A 464 -48.87 -30.49 -2.16
C SER A 464 -50.36 -30.35 -1.85
N GLU A 465 -51.15 -30.12 -2.90
CA GLU A 465 -52.56 -30.53 -3.04
C GLU A 465 -52.97 -30.38 -4.50
#